data_AF-C8X8S0-F1
#
_entry.id   AF-C8X8S0-F1
#
_cell.length_a   1.000
_cell.length_b   1.000
_cell.length_c   1.000
_cell.angle_alpha   90.00
_cell.angle_beta   90.00
_cell.angle_gamma   90.00
#
_symmetry.space_group_name_H-M   'P 1'
#
loop_
_entity.id
_entity.type
_entity.pdbx_description
1 polymer ?
#
loop_
_entity_poly.entity_id
_entity_poly.type
_entity_poly.pdbx_seq_one_letter_code
_entity_poly.pdbx_strand_id
1 'polypeptide(L)'
;MSVVTNLGRTAARAVGGLALDASHGVLTAAAGVRAAATGHTIGPATLRVHVVILSDEAGRPLCAPEAVRPALRRADEVLRREAGIRVRVARLQVIDEPAPPRALDPRANQLLLLDDVLGRTEFYRRHEAPVDVATLAVGTPVTVVVVRRIAGRTTGCSLGISADWVIVQAGLFDAADPGSYDETVLVHELGHALNLPHRRDRRNLMFPESSPPDGLRGTALHPWQEAILHANRHVVPGVAQPR
;
A
#
# COMPACT_ATOMS: atom_id res chain seq x y z
N MET A 1 17.57 19.94 -7.30
CA MET A 1 18.05 19.30 -6.06
C MET A 1 19.09 18.23 -6.39
N SER A 2 20.10 17.99 -5.56
CA SER A 2 21.20 17.04 -5.87
C SER A 2 20.87 15.59 -5.48
N VAL A 3 21.50 14.63 -6.16
CA VAL A 3 21.35 13.18 -5.91
C VAL A 3 21.69 12.82 -4.46
N VAL A 4 22.72 13.46 -3.89
CA VAL A 4 23.15 13.25 -2.49
C VAL A 4 22.04 13.63 -1.51
N THR A 5 21.34 14.74 -1.74
CA THR A 5 20.23 15.19 -0.90
C THR A 5 19.06 14.21 -0.95
N ASN A 6 18.74 13.67 -2.12
CA ASN A 6 17.65 12.71 -2.27
C ASN A 6 17.98 11.35 -1.66
N LEU A 7 19.21 10.85 -1.83
CA LEU A 7 19.66 9.62 -1.19
C LEU A 7 19.58 9.73 0.34
N GLY A 8 20.07 10.84 0.90
CA GLY A 8 19.96 11.12 2.34
C GLY A 8 18.51 11.14 2.82
N ARG A 9 17.59 11.69 2.02
CA ARG A 9 16.15 11.69 2.32
C ARG A 9 15.55 10.29 2.30
N THR A 10 15.84 9.48 1.28
CA THR A 10 15.35 8.10 1.18
C THR A 10 15.85 7.26 2.36
N ALA A 11 17.13 7.39 2.72
CA ALA A 11 17.70 6.72 3.89
C ALA A 11 17.06 7.19 5.20
N ALA A 12 16.89 8.51 5.39
CA ALA A 12 16.24 9.07 6.58
C ALA A 12 14.80 8.58 6.73
N ARG A 13 14.04 8.45 5.63
CA ARG A 13 12.69 7.88 5.64
C ARG A 13 12.69 6.41 6.04
N ALA A 14 13.59 5.60 5.47
CA ALA A 14 13.68 4.19 5.84
C ALA A 14 14.01 4.01 7.33
N VAL A 15 14.98 4.78 7.85
CA VAL A 15 15.38 4.74 9.28
C VAL A 15 14.25 5.23 10.19
N GLY A 16 13.66 6.38 9.86
CA GLY A 16 12.52 6.92 10.62
C GLY A 16 11.32 5.98 10.59
N GLY A 17 11.06 5.36 9.45
CA GLY A 17 10.03 4.34 9.27
C GLY A 17 10.24 3.13 10.17
N LEU A 18 11.46 2.57 10.20
CA LEU A 18 11.82 1.46 11.10
C LEU A 18 11.61 1.82 12.57
N ALA A 19 12.01 3.02 12.97
CA ALA A 19 11.85 3.49 14.34
C ALA A 19 10.37 3.63 14.73
N LEU A 20 9.53 4.14 13.81
CA LEU A 20 8.09 4.24 14.00
C LEU A 20 7.45 2.85 14.09
N ASP A 21 7.79 1.92 13.19
CA ASP A 21 7.27 0.55 13.19
C ASP A 21 7.66 -0.19 14.48
N ALA A 22 8.91 -0.04 14.96
CA ALA A 22 9.34 -0.64 16.22
C ALA A 22 8.57 -0.06 17.43
N SER A 23 8.39 1.26 17.46
CA SER A 23 7.64 1.95 18.53
C SER A 23 6.17 1.52 18.53
N HIS A 24 5.57 1.45 17.33
CA HIS A 24 4.20 1.04 17.15
C HIS A 24 3.97 -0.43 17.55
N GLY A 25 4.90 -1.33 17.19
CA GLY A 25 4.88 -2.72 17.63
C GLY A 25 4.87 -2.87 19.16
N VAL A 26 5.69 -2.09 19.88
CA VAL A 26 5.70 -2.08 21.35
C VAL A 26 4.35 -1.61 21.92
N LEU A 27 3.77 -0.54 21.35
CA LEU A 27 2.47 -0.02 21.79
C LEU A 27 1.34 -1.03 21.56
N THR A 28 1.31 -1.67 20.39
CA THR A 28 0.31 -2.70 20.06
C THR A 28 0.44 -3.91 21.00
N ALA A 29 1.65 -4.38 21.28
CA ALA A 29 1.89 -5.47 22.22
C ALA A 29 1.43 -5.12 23.65
N ALA A 30 1.76 -3.91 24.12
CA ALA A 30 1.33 -3.42 25.43
C ALA A 30 -0.19 -3.31 25.54
N ALA A 31 -0.86 -2.83 24.49
CA ALA A 31 -2.32 -2.78 24.43
C ALA A 31 -2.95 -4.18 24.49
N GLY A 32 -2.37 -5.15 23.77
CA GLY A 32 -2.76 -6.57 23.81
C GLY A 32 -2.68 -7.16 25.22
N VAL A 33 -1.56 -6.96 25.91
CA VAL A 33 -1.35 -7.43 27.29
C VAL A 33 -2.35 -6.77 28.25
N ARG A 34 -2.56 -5.45 28.14
CA ARG A 34 -3.53 -4.73 28.98
C ARG A 34 -4.96 -5.23 28.75
N ALA A 35 -5.37 -5.41 27.49
CA ALA A 35 -6.71 -5.91 27.18
C ALA A 35 -6.93 -7.31 27.78
N ALA A 36 -5.96 -8.21 27.63
CA ALA A 36 -6.01 -9.53 28.23
C ALA A 36 -6.13 -9.48 29.77
N ALA A 37 -5.33 -8.64 30.43
CA ALA A 37 -5.35 -8.48 31.88
C ALA A 37 -6.65 -7.86 32.42
N THR A 38 -7.35 -7.07 31.59
CA THR A 38 -8.58 -6.35 31.97
C THR A 38 -9.85 -7.02 31.46
N GLY A 39 -9.75 -8.22 30.86
CA GLY A 39 -10.90 -8.93 30.29
C GLY A 39 -11.55 -8.22 29.10
N HIS A 40 -10.82 -7.33 28.42
CA HIS A 40 -11.27 -6.65 27.20
C HIS A 40 -10.83 -7.43 25.95
N THR A 41 -11.49 -7.17 24.83
CA THR A 41 -11.06 -7.58 23.48
C THR A 41 -10.59 -6.35 22.71
N ILE A 42 -9.63 -6.53 21.80
CA ILE A 42 -9.23 -5.46 20.89
C ILE A 42 -10.05 -5.61 19.62
N GLY A 43 -10.76 -4.56 19.23
CA GLY A 43 -11.47 -4.52 17.96
C GLY A 43 -10.51 -4.63 16.76
N PRO A 44 -11.04 -4.72 15.52
CA PRO A 44 -10.19 -4.78 14.34
C PRO A 44 -9.37 -3.49 14.18
N ALA A 45 -8.11 -3.66 13.81
CA ALA A 45 -7.22 -2.57 13.45
C ALA A 45 -7.65 -1.93 12.11
N THR A 46 -7.11 -0.76 11.78
CA THR A 46 -7.49 -0.01 10.58
C THR A 46 -6.27 0.42 9.77
N LEU A 47 -6.26 0.06 8.49
CA LEU A 47 -5.37 0.61 7.47
C LEU A 47 -6.12 1.66 6.66
N ARG A 48 -5.59 2.88 6.59
CA ARG A 48 -6.16 3.95 5.76
C ARG A 48 -5.45 3.97 4.41
N VAL A 49 -6.23 4.12 3.33
CA VAL A 49 -5.71 4.22 1.97
C VAL A 49 -6.18 5.51 1.29
N HIS A 50 -5.25 6.18 0.62
CA HIS A 50 -5.53 7.33 -0.23
C HIS A 50 -5.28 6.91 -1.67
N VAL A 51 -6.32 6.83 -2.49
CA VAL A 51 -6.20 6.44 -3.89
C VAL A 51 -6.11 7.67 -4.78
N VAL A 52 -5.13 7.65 -5.69
CA VAL A 52 -4.82 8.70 -6.65
C VAL A 52 -4.84 8.08 -8.04
N ILE A 53 -5.81 8.47 -8.87
CA ILE A 53 -5.90 8.03 -10.27
C ILE A 53 -5.25 9.10 -11.13
N LEU A 54 -4.18 8.75 -11.83
CA LEU A 54 -3.54 9.70 -12.75
C LEU A 54 -4.39 9.89 -14.01
N SER A 55 -4.18 11.02 -14.67
CA SER A 55 -4.68 11.28 -16.02
C SER A 55 -3.56 11.18 -17.03
N ASP A 56 -3.88 10.70 -18.23
CA ASP A 56 -2.96 10.60 -19.36
C ASP A 56 -2.51 11.99 -19.86
N GLU A 57 -1.67 12.00 -20.89
CA GLU A 57 -1.13 13.23 -21.47
C GLU A 57 -2.21 14.15 -22.07
N ALA A 58 -3.40 13.62 -22.36
CA ALA A 58 -4.56 14.38 -22.84
C ALA A 58 -5.50 14.82 -21.69
N GLY A 59 -5.11 14.58 -20.43
CA GLY A 59 -5.93 14.89 -19.26
C GLY A 59 -7.10 13.92 -19.06
N ARG A 60 -7.08 12.75 -19.68
CA ARG A 60 -8.12 11.73 -19.51
C ARG A 60 -7.75 10.80 -18.35
N PRO A 61 -8.66 10.55 -17.39
CA PRO A 61 -8.38 9.64 -16.28
C PRO A 61 -8.04 8.23 -16.79
N LEU A 62 -7.05 7.58 -16.19
CA LEU A 62 -6.62 6.23 -16.60
C LEU A 62 -7.69 5.15 -16.35
N CYS A 63 -8.54 5.34 -15.36
CA CYS A 63 -9.73 4.53 -15.13
C CYS A 63 -10.79 5.35 -14.38
N ALA A 64 -12.02 4.86 -14.38
CA ALA A 64 -13.07 5.42 -13.53
C ALA A 64 -12.80 5.09 -12.05
N PRO A 65 -13.07 6.00 -11.10
CA PRO A 65 -13.03 5.73 -9.66
C PRO A 65 -13.70 4.41 -9.24
N GLU A 66 -14.82 4.09 -9.88
CA GLU A 66 -15.64 2.91 -9.62
C GLU A 66 -14.92 1.61 -9.97
N ALA A 67 -14.03 1.62 -10.96
CA ALA A 67 -13.25 0.46 -11.39
C ALA A 67 -12.28 -0.01 -10.29
N VAL A 68 -11.82 0.89 -9.41
CA VAL A 68 -10.89 0.55 -8.32
C VAL A 68 -11.60 -0.10 -7.13
N ARG A 69 -12.92 0.06 -7.01
CA ARG A 69 -13.70 -0.38 -5.84
C ARG A 69 -13.66 -1.89 -5.58
N PRO A 70 -13.75 -2.79 -6.59
CA PRO A 70 -13.62 -4.22 -6.37
C PRO A 70 -12.29 -4.60 -5.71
N ALA A 71 -11.16 -4.10 -6.20
CA ALA A 71 -9.85 -4.34 -5.59
C ALA A 71 -9.74 -3.79 -4.15
N LEU A 72 -10.32 -2.62 -3.87
CA LEU A 72 -10.36 -2.07 -2.50
C LEU A 72 -11.21 -2.93 -1.55
N ARG A 73 -12.36 -3.43 -2.02
CA ARG A 73 -13.17 -4.38 -1.24
C ARG A 73 -12.40 -5.67 -1.00
N ARG A 74 -11.73 -6.18 -2.04
CA ARG A 74 -10.90 -7.38 -1.93
C ARG A 74 -9.77 -7.21 -0.91
N ALA A 75 -9.15 -6.03 -0.87
CA ALA A 75 -8.15 -5.71 0.13
C ALA A 75 -8.71 -5.68 1.56
N ASP A 76 -9.88 -5.06 1.79
CA ASP A 76 -10.57 -5.11 3.09
C ASP A 76 -10.90 -6.55 3.49
N GLU A 77 -11.46 -7.34 2.56
CA GLU A 77 -11.81 -8.74 2.82
C GLU A 77 -10.62 -9.58 3.26
N VAL A 78 -9.52 -9.51 2.50
CA VAL A 78 -8.31 -10.30 2.75
C VAL A 78 -7.65 -9.87 4.05
N LEU A 79 -7.37 -8.58 4.24
CA LEU A 79 -6.68 -8.12 5.46
C LEU A 79 -7.54 -8.27 6.72
N ARG A 80 -8.86 -8.12 6.60
CA ARG A 80 -9.77 -8.32 7.74
C ARG A 80 -9.84 -9.78 8.13
N ARG A 81 -9.88 -10.70 7.15
CA ARG A 81 -9.94 -12.14 7.40
C ARG A 81 -8.62 -12.67 7.95
N GLU A 82 -7.50 -12.28 7.35
CA GLU A 82 -6.19 -12.88 7.60
C GLU A 82 -5.42 -12.20 8.73
N ALA A 83 -5.74 -10.94 9.05
CA ALA A 83 -5.02 -10.16 10.05
C ALA A 83 -5.93 -9.29 10.93
N GLY A 84 -7.26 -9.36 10.81
CA GLY A 84 -8.15 -8.49 11.58
C GLY A 84 -8.00 -6.99 11.28
N ILE A 85 -7.47 -6.62 10.11
CA ILE A 85 -7.25 -5.22 9.71
C ILE A 85 -8.30 -4.81 8.68
N ARG A 86 -9.05 -3.74 8.99
CA ARG A 86 -10.01 -3.11 8.09
C ARG A 86 -9.31 -2.13 7.15
N VAL A 87 -9.62 -2.17 5.86
CA VAL A 87 -9.15 -1.17 4.90
C VAL A 87 -10.17 -0.06 4.77
N ARG A 88 -9.76 1.19 4.98
CA ARG A 88 -10.64 2.37 4.92
C ARG A 88 -10.10 3.37 3.92
N VAL A 89 -10.91 3.67 2.91
CA VAL A 89 -10.60 4.70 1.91
C VAL A 89 -10.73 6.06 2.59
N ALA A 90 -9.59 6.70 2.87
CA ALA A 90 -9.54 8.05 3.42
C ALA A 90 -9.86 9.08 2.34
N ARG A 91 -9.39 8.83 1.11
CA ARG A 91 -9.63 9.67 -0.06
C ARG A 91 -9.50 8.83 -1.33
N LEU A 92 -10.33 9.11 -2.31
CA LEU A 92 -10.20 8.63 -3.68
C LEU A 92 -10.31 9.86 -4.57
N GLN A 93 -9.27 10.16 -5.34
CA GLN A 93 -9.25 11.31 -6.23
C GLN A 93 -8.69 10.95 -7.59
N VAL A 94 -9.22 11.61 -8.62
CA VAL A 94 -8.62 11.68 -9.95
C VAL A 94 -7.78 12.95 -10.00
N ILE A 95 -6.58 12.86 -10.57
CA ILE A 95 -5.70 14.00 -10.79
C ILE A 95 -5.94 14.51 -12.20
N ASP A 96 -6.57 15.68 -12.30
CA ASP A 96 -6.89 16.30 -13.60
C ASP A 96 -5.63 16.86 -14.30
N GLU A 97 -4.54 17.10 -13.56
CA GLU A 97 -3.24 17.47 -14.12
C GLU A 97 -2.70 16.31 -14.99
N PRO A 98 -2.42 16.53 -16.29
CA PRO A 98 -1.80 15.51 -17.15
C PRO A 98 -0.49 15.03 -16.54
N ALA A 99 -0.40 13.73 -16.26
CA ALA A 99 0.80 13.17 -15.68
C ALA A 99 1.91 13.09 -16.74
N PRO A 100 3.18 13.40 -16.39
CA PRO A 100 4.28 13.23 -17.33
C PRO A 100 4.46 11.74 -17.69
N PRO A 101 4.91 11.38 -18.90
CA PRO A 101 5.02 9.98 -19.34
C PRO A 101 5.77 9.07 -18.37
N ARG A 102 6.82 9.56 -17.70
CA ARG A 102 7.58 8.81 -16.68
C ARG A 102 6.77 8.46 -15.42
N ALA A 103 5.72 9.22 -15.10
CA ALA A 103 4.80 8.96 -14.00
C ALA A 103 3.65 8.04 -14.43
N LEU A 104 3.31 8.04 -15.72
CA LEU A 104 2.35 7.10 -16.30
C LEU A 104 2.97 5.72 -16.49
N ASP A 105 4.25 5.66 -16.90
CA ASP A 105 4.96 4.44 -17.22
C ASP A 105 6.25 4.27 -16.39
N PRO A 106 6.14 4.13 -15.06
CA PRO A 106 7.31 4.03 -14.19
C PRO A 106 8.07 2.72 -14.39
N ARG A 107 9.36 2.75 -14.05
CA ARG A 107 10.17 1.52 -13.93
C ARG A 107 9.78 0.76 -12.66
N ALA A 108 10.12 -0.52 -12.57
CA ALA A 108 9.83 -1.36 -11.40
C ALA A 108 11.06 -1.60 -10.52
N ASN A 109 10.84 -2.09 -9.30
CA ASN A 109 11.85 -2.64 -8.40
C ASN A 109 13.02 -1.66 -8.12
N GLN A 110 14.26 -2.13 -8.22
CA GLN A 110 15.47 -1.31 -7.99
C GLN A 110 15.55 -0.08 -8.89
N LEU A 111 14.95 -0.15 -10.10
CA LEU A 111 14.92 1.00 -11.00
C LEU A 111 13.92 2.07 -10.55
N LEU A 112 12.84 1.67 -9.87
CA LEU A 112 11.92 2.60 -9.23
C LEU A 112 12.59 3.28 -8.02
N LEU A 113 13.37 2.53 -7.23
CA LEU A 113 14.16 3.10 -6.14
C LEU A 113 15.17 4.12 -6.69
N LEU A 114 15.83 3.79 -7.80
CA LEU A 114 16.72 4.72 -8.48
C LEU A 114 15.96 5.96 -8.99
N ASP A 115 14.76 5.80 -9.54
CA ASP A 115 13.92 6.93 -9.94
C ASP A 115 13.57 7.82 -8.73
N ASP A 116 13.31 7.24 -7.57
CA ASP A 116 13.04 7.99 -6.35
C ASP A 116 14.25 8.80 -5.88
N VAL A 117 15.43 8.18 -5.84
CA VAL A 117 16.69 8.85 -5.50
C VAL A 117 17.04 9.94 -6.52
N LEU A 118 16.67 9.76 -7.79
CA LEU A 118 16.84 10.79 -8.83
C LEU A 118 15.73 11.84 -8.83
N GLY A 119 14.76 11.78 -7.90
CA GLY A 119 13.65 12.73 -7.79
C GLY A 119 12.58 12.61 -8.88
N ARG A 120 12.60 11.52 -9.65
CA ARG A 120 11.69 11.31 -10.79
C ARG A 120 10.28 10.88 -10.36
N THR A 121 10.11 10.53 -9.09
CA THR A 121 8.82 10.20 -8.44
C THR A 121 8.14 11.42 -7.83
N GLU A 122 8.71 12.63 -7.95
CA GLU A 122 8.18 13.86 -7.33
C GLU A 122 6.72 14.15 -7.68
N PHE A 123 6.28 13.76 -8.89
CA PHE A 123 4.89 13.86 -9.28
C PHE A 123 3.96 13.12 -8.30
N TYR A 124 4.29 11.88 -7.94
CA TYR A 124 3.51 11.11 -6.96
C TYR A 124 3.52 11.78 -5.59
N ARG A 125 4.68 12.29 -5.18
CA ARG A 125 4.88 12.91 -3.86
C ARG A 125 4.01 14.14 -3.64
N ARG A 126 3.73 14.92 -4.69
CA ARG A 126 2.81 16.07 -4.60
C ARG A 126 1.36 15.68 -4.33
N HIS A 127 1.00 14.43 -4.59
CA HIS A 127 -0.36 13.90 -4.42
C HIS A 127 -0.47 12.87 -3.29
N GLU A 128 0.62 12.63 -2.54
CA GLU A 128 0.61 11.82 -1.31
C GLU A 128 -0.39 12.41 -0.30
N ALA A 129 -0.95 11.56 0.55
CA ALA A 129 -1.73 12.02 1.69
C ALA A 129 -0.88 12.98 2.56
N PRO A 130 -1.39 14.17 2.93
CA PRO A 130 -0.65 15.05 3.81
C PRO A 130 -0.38 14.34 5.14
N VAL A 131 0.85 14.44 5.63
CA VAL A 131 1.22 13.98 6.97
C VAL A 131 1.20 15.18 7.89
N ASP A 132 0.08 15.35 8.59
CA ASP A 132 -0.12 16.33 9.66
C ASP A 132 -0.39 15.65 11.02
N VAL A 133 -0.44 16.44 12.10
CA VAL A 133 -0.68 15.93 13.46
C VAL A 133 -1.99 15.15 13.57
N ALA A 134 -3.04 15.56 12.84
CA ALA A 134 -4.31 14.87 12.86
C ALA A 134 -4.21 13.50 12.18
N THR A 135 -3.53 13.41 11.03
CA THR A 135 -3.30 12.14 10.33
C THR A 135 -2.39 11.20 11.10
N LEU A 136 -1.39 11.70 11.86
CA LEU A 136 -0.60 10.87 12.76
C LEU A 136 -1.45 10.27 13.89
N ALA A 137 -2.42 11.03 14.42
CA ALA A 137 -3.30 10.56 15.48
C ALA A 137 -4.29 9.48 15.01
N VAL A 138 -4.66 9.49 13.73
CA VAL A 138 -5.63 8.54 13.13
C VAL A 138 -5.00 7.61 12.08
N GLY A 139 -3.67 7.48 12.07
CA GLY A 139 -2.89 6.68 11.14
C GLY A 139 -2.63 7.35 9.79
N THR A 140 -1.35 7.41 9.40
CA THR A 140 -0.89 7.92 8.10
C THR A 140 -1.37 6.99 6.99
N PRO A 141 -2.18 7.46 6.01
CA PRO A 141 -2.64 6.62 4.93
C PRO A 141 -1.50 6.15 4.02
N VAL A 142 -1.60 4.93 3.50
CA VAL A 142 -0.79 4.49 2.36
C VAL A 142 -1.41 5.06 1.08
N THR A 143 -0.61 5.75 0.27
CA THR A 143 -1.08 6.31 -1.01
C THR A 143 -0.99 5.25 -2.12
N VAL A 144 -2.10 4.96 -2.78
CA VAL A 144 -2.19 4.05 -3.93
C VAL A 144 -2.26 4.91 -5.19
N VAL A 145 -1.21 4.87 -6.02
CA VAL A 145 -1.13 5.63 -7.26
C VAL A 145 -1.44 4.72 -8.44
N VAL A 146 -2.54 4.99 -9.13
CA VAL A 146 -2.93 4.27 -10.35
C VAL A 146 -2.18 4.86 -11.54
N VAL A 147 -1.30 4.06 -12.13
CA VAL A 147 -0.45 4.42 -13.27
C VAL A 147 -0.88 3.65 -14.52
N ARG A 148 -0.42 4.07 -15.71
CA ARG A 148 -0.82 3.43 -16.98
C ARG A 148 -0.18 2.05 -17.10
N ARG A 149 1.15 2.00 -17.08
CA ARG A 149 1.90 0.75 -17.29
C ARG A 149 3.25 0.78 -16.59
N ILE A 150 3.39 -0.03 -15.56
CA ILE A 150 4.70 -0.31 -14.95
C ILE A 150 5.56 -1.13 -15.93
N ALA A 151 6.79 -0.68 -16.19
CA ALA A 151 7.70 -1.36 -17.08
C ALA A 151 8.15 -2.72 -16.53
N GLY A 152 8.27 -3.72 -17.42
CA GLY A 152 8.62 -5.10 -17.07
C GLY A 152 7.40 -6.01 -17.09
N ARG A 153 7.42 -7.06 -16.27
CA ARG A 153 6.34 -8.06 -16.12
C ARG A 153 5.64 -7.91 -14.76
N THR A 154 5.47 -6.68 -14.29
CA THR A 154 4.93 -6.39 -12.96
C THR A 154 3.75 -5.43 -13.08
N THR A 155 2.69 -5.69 -12.33
CA THR A 155 1.41 -4.95 -12.36
C THR A 155 1.23 -4.01 -11.17
N GLY A 156 2.09 -4.13 -10.15
CA GLY A 156 2.21 -3.22 -9.03
C GLY A 156 3.67 -3.04 -8.62
N CYS A 157 3.98 -2.03 -7.81
CA CYS A 157 5.28 -1.93 -7.16
C CYS A 157 5.19 -1.06 -5.91
N SER A 158 6.00 -1.40 -4.92
CA SER A 158 6.17 -0.65 -3.68
C SER A 158 7.65 -0.50 -3.38
N LEU A 159 8.02 0.66 -2.83
CA LEU A 159 9.36 0.89 -2.28
C LEU A 159 9.45 0.48 -0.79
N GLY A 160 8.41 -0.19 -0.29
CA GLY A 160 8.29 -0.66 1.09
C GLY A 160 8.55 0.47 2.08
N ILE A 161 9.36 0.20 3.09
CA ILE A 161 9.64 1.13 4.19
C ILE A 161 10.16 2.52 3.77
N SER A 162 10.69 2.65 2.56
CA SER A 162 11.26 3.90 2.04
C SER A 162 10.25 4.85 1.38
N ALA A 163 8.99 4.41 1.20
CA ALA A 163 7.90 5.23 0.69
C ALA A 163 6.56 4.86 1.31
N ASP A 164 5.73 5.87 1.57
CA ASP A 164 4.37 5.69 2.08
C ASP A 164 3.33 5.52 0.94
N TRP A 165 3.79 5.05 -0.22
CA TRP A 165 2.98 4.88 -1.42
C TRP A 165 3.35 3.64 -2.22
N VAL A 166 2.37 3.18 -3.00
CA VAL A 166 2.49 2.10 -3.96
C VAL A 166 1.99 2.55 -5.33
N ILE A 167 2.50 1.94 -6.39
CA ILE A 167 1.98 2.12 -7.74
C ILE A 167 1.28 0.84 -8.19
N VAL A 168 0.16 0.99 -8.89
CA VAL A 168 -0.65 -0.10 -9.45
C VAL A 168 -1.10 0.24 -10.86
N GLN A 169 -1.07 -0.71 -11.79
CA GLN A 169 -1.48 -0.49 -13.17
C GLN A 169 -3.00 -0.35 -13.30
N ALA A 170 -3.49 0.60 -14.10
CA ALA A 170 -4.92 0.80 -14.33
C ALA A 170 -5.63 -0.44 -14.91
N GLY A 171 -4.94 -1.19 -15.77
CA GLY A 171 -5.49 -2.39 -16.42
C GLY A 171 -5.95 -3.47 -15.43
N LEU A 172 -5.37 -3.53 -14.21
CA LEU A 172 -5.80 -4.53 -13.22
C LEU A 172 -7.23 -4.31 -12.69
N PHE A 173 -7.81 -3.15 -12.98
CA PHE A 173 -9.17 -2.77 -12.61
C PHE A 173 -10.18 -2.94 -13.75
N ASP A 174 -9.75 -3.32 -14.95
CA ASP A 174 -10.64 -3.47 -16.11
C ASP A 174 -11.25 -4.88 -16.16
N ALA A 175 -12.44 -5.03 -15.57
CA ALA A 175 -13.16 -6.31 -15.58
C ALA A 175 -13.58 -6.78 -16.99
N ALA A 176 -13.53 -5.88 -18.00
CA ALA A 176 -13.78 -6.26 -19.39
C ALA A 176 -12.55 -6.88 -20.07
N ASP A 177 -11.37 -6.81 -19.45
CA ASP A 177 -10.15 -7.50 -19.88
C ASP A 177 -9.71 -8.55 -18.84
N PRO A 178 -10.25 -9.79 -18.91
CA PRO A 178 -9.88 -10.87 -18.01
C PRO A 178 -8.40 -11.26 -18.03
N GLY A 179 -7.65 -10.85 -19.07
CA GLY A 179 -6.21 -11.13 -19.19
C GLY A 179 -5.34 -10.20 -18.36
N SER A 180 -5.89 -9.09 -17.86
CA SER A 180 -5.18 -8.14 -16.99
C SER A 180 -5.87 -7.92 -15.64
N TYR A 181 -7.17 -8.18 -15.52
CA TYR A 181 -7.95 -8.01 -14.29
C TYR A 181 -7.45 -8.88 -13.13
N ASP A 182 -7.04 -8.25 -12.03
CA ASP A 182 -6.59 -8.95 -10.83
C ASP A 182 -6.78 -8.11 -9.56
N GLU A 183 -7.86 -8.36 -8.83
CA GLU A 183 -8.19 -7.68 -7.57
C GLU A 183 -7.18 -7.96 -6.44
N THR A 184 -6.30 -8.95 -6.57
CA THR A 184 -5.32 -9.32 -5.54
C THR A 184 -4.07 -8.44 -5.57
N VAL A 185 -3.77 -7.79 -6.70
CA VAL A 185 -2.55 -6.98 -6.84
C VAL A 185 -2.54 -5.85 -5.82
N LEU A 186 -3.67 -5.15 -5.64
CA LEU A 186 -3.73 -4.02 -4.70
C LEU A 186 -3.36 -4.44 -3.28
N VAL A 187 -3.93 -5.54 -2.78
CA VAL A 187 -3.64 -6.02 -1.42
C VAL A 187 -2.23 -6.58 -1.29
N HIS A 188 -1.66 -7.14 -2.36
CA HIS A 188 -0.25 -7.52 -2.44
C HIS A 188 0.67 -6.31 -2.28
N GLU A 189 0.43 -5.23 -3.04
CA GLU A 189 1.24 -4.01 -2.94
C GLU A 189 1.10 -3.32 -1.57
N LEU A 190 -0.12 -3.29 -1.01
CA LEU A 190 -0.31 -2.84 0.37
C LEU A 190 0.50 -3.70 1.35
N GLY A 191 0.57 -5.02 1.14
CA GLY A 191 1.45 -5.91 1.91
C GLY A 191 2.91 -5.46 1.88
N HIS A 192 3.44 -5.08 0.71
CA HIS A 192 4.80 -4.53 0.61
C HIS A 192 4.97 -3.19 1.31
N ALA A 193 4.00 -2.27 1.18
CA ALA A 193 4.02 -1.01 1.91
C ALA A 193 4.01 -1.22 3.44
N LEU A 194 3.41 -2.32 3.87
CA LEU A 194 3.39 -2.77 5.27
C LEU A 194 4.55 -3.71 5.63
N ASN A 195 5.66 -3.62 4.89
CA ASN A 195 6.92 -4.33 5.09
C ASN A 195 6.91 -5.85 4.89
N LEU A 196 5.88 -6.42 4.24
CA LEU A 196 5.89 -7.85 3.93
C LEU A 196 6.79 -8.15 2.72
N PRO A 197 7.74 -9.08 2.83
CA PRO A 197 8.54 -9.53 1.68
C PRO A 197 7.80 -10.60 0.89
N HIS A 198 8.27 -10.85 -0.34
CA HIS A 198 7.78 -11.95 -1.17
C HIS A 198 7.92 -13.32 -0.48
N ARG A 199 7.02 -14.23 -0.85
CA ARG A 199 6.96 -15.63 -0.39
C ARG A 199 6.89 -16.58 -1.58
N ARG A 200 7.40 -17.80 -1.41
CA ARG A 200 7.40 -18.82 -2.48
C ARG A 200 6.12 -19.67 -2.54
N ASP A 201 5.32 -19.68 -1.48
CA ASP A 201 4.05 -20.42 -1.45
C ASP A 201 3.00 -19.65 -2.25
N ARG A 202 2.51 -20.25 -3.34
CA ARG A 202 1.49 -19.68 -4.23
C ARG A 202 0.17 -19.33 -3.52
N ARG A 203 -0.12 -19.98 -2.39
CA ARG A 203 -1.31 -19.68 -1.57
C ARG A 203 -1.14 -18.43 -0.72
N ASN A 204 0.09 -17.95 -0.54
CA ASN A 204 0.39 -16.77 0.26
C ASN A 204 0.08 -15.48 -0.51
N LEU A 205 -0.45 -14.47 0.18
CA LEU A 205 -0.69 -13.14 -0.38
C LEU A 205 0.55 -12.56 -1.06
N MET A 206 1.73 -12.77 -0.46
CA MET A 206 2.99 -12.22 -0.94
C MET A 206 3.69 -13.10 -1.98
N PHE A 207 2.98 -14.05 -2.61
CA PHE A 207 3.51 -14.74 -3.78
C PHE A 207 3.71 -13.72 -4.91
N PRO A 208 4.91 -13.62 -5.54
CA PRO A 208 5.27 -12.51 -6.43
C PRO A 208 4.50 -12.51 -7.76
N GLU A 209 4.10 -13.67 -8.24
CA GLU A 209 3.51 -13.82 -9.57
C GLU A 209 1.99 -13.94 -9.50
N SER A 210 1.29 -13.29 -10.42
CA SER A 210 -0.12 -13.51 -10.69
C SER A 210 -0.36 -13.34 -12.18
N SER A 211 -1.08 -14.29 -12.77
CA SER A 211 -1.29 -14.39 -14.21
C SER A 211 -2.78 -14.63 -14.47
N PRO A 212 -3.63 -13.60 -14.43
CA PRO A 212 -5.06 -13.76 -14.68
C PRO A 212 -5.36 -14.36 -16.08
N PRO A 213 -6.52 -15.01 -16.27
CA PRO A 213 -7.56 -15.20 -15.25
C PRO A 213 -7.32 -16.39 -14.32
N ASP A 214 -6.66 -17.46 -14.78
CA ASP A 214 -6.58 -18.74 -14.05
C ASP A 214 -5.41 -18.80 -13.06
N GLY A 215 -4.41 -17.95 -13.27
CA GLY A 215 -3.14 -17.96 -12.56
C GLY A 215 -3.06 -16.96 -11.41
N LEU A 216 -4.16 -16.64 -10.75
CA LEU A 216 -4.17 -15.70 -9.63
C LEU A 216 -3.37 -16.20 -8.41
N ARG A 217 -2.73 -15.27 -7.70
CA ARG A 217 -2.05 -15.55 -6.42
C ARG A 217 -3.07 -15.83 -5.30
N GLY A 218 -2.64 -16.54 -4.28
CA GLY A 218 -3.43 -16.78 -3.08
C GLY A 218 -3.55 -15.54 -2.18
N THR A 219 -4.24 -15.70 -1.05
CA THR A 219 -4.53 -14.60 -0.12
C THR A 219 -4.16 -14.90 1.32
N ALA A 220 -3.55 -16.06 1.60
CA ALA A 220 -3.23 -16.47 2.97
C ALA A 220 -2.06 -15.66 3.55
N LEU A 221 -2.08 -15.45 4.86
CA LEU A 221 -0.93 -14.92 5.62
C LEU A 221 -0.43 -15.93 6.65
N HIS A 222 0.88 -15.91 6.89
CA HIS A 222 1.44 -16.58 8.06
C HIS A 222 1.23 -15.70 9.32
N PRO A 223 1.19 -16.29 10.53
CA PRO A 223 1.01 -15.54 11.78
C PRO A 223 2.08 -14.44 11.99
N TRP A 224 3.33 -14.67 11.56
CA TRP A 224 4.37 -13.64 11.67
C TRP A 224 4.16 -12.49 10.68
N GLN A 225 3.51 -12.73 9.53
CA GLN A 225 3.14 -11.64 8.60
C GLN A 225 2.07 -10.76 9.24
N GLU A 226 1.04 -11.37 9.85
CA GLU A 226 0.04 -10.64 10.63
C GLU A 226 0.70 -9.76 11.72
N ALA A 227 1.64 -10.32 12.49
CA ALA A 227 2.36 -9.56 13.52
C ALA A 227 3.12 -8.35 12.95
N ILE A 228 3.76 -8.49 11.78
CA ILE A 228 4.43 -7.37 11.10
C ILE A 228 3.42 -6.31 10.66
N LEU A 229 2.26 -6.72 10.12
CA LEU A 229 1.21 -5.78 9.72
C LEU A 229 0.73 -4.94 10.91
N HIS A 230 0.46 -5.57 12.06
CA HIS A 230 0.03 -4.87 13.28
C HIS A 230 1.11 -3.99 13.93
N ALA A 231 2.39 -4.27 13.66
CA ALA A 231 3.49 -3.45 14.10
C ALA A 231 3.75 -2.25 13.16
N ASN A 232 3.18 -2.23 11.95
CA ASN A 232 3.47 -1.19 10.98
C ASN A 232 2.80 0.16 11.32
N ARG A 233 3.53 1.26 11.13
CA ARG A 233 3.10 2.65 11.41
C ARG A 233 1.80 3.08 10.73
N HIS A 234 1.43 2.45 9.62
CA HIS A 234 0.21 2.78 8.87
C HIS A 234 -1.05 2.11 9.44
N VAL A 235 -0.89 1.12 10.32
CA VAL A 235 -2.00 0.35 10.89
C VAL A 235 -2.36 0.91 12.25
N VAL A 236 -3.55 1.50 12.36
CA VAL A 236 -4.07 2.00 13.64
C VAL A 236 -4.62 0.83 14.46
N PRO A 237 -4.17 0.62 15.70
CA PRO A 237 -4.69 -0.43 16.57
C PRO A 237 -6.19 -0.26 16.80
N GLY A 238 -6.89 -1.39 16.95
CA GLY A 238 -8.29 -1.37 17.35
C GLY A 238 -8.49 -0.81 18.76
N VAL A 239 -9.71 -0.38 19.05
CA VAL A 239 -10.08 0.11 20.38
C VAL A 239 -10.41 -1.09 21.28
N ALA A 240 -9.97 -1.05 22.53
CA ALA A 240 -10.34 -2.04 23.54
C ALA A 240 -11.85 -1.94 23.85
N GLN A 241 -12.54 -3.06 23.85
CA GLN A 241 -13.97 -3.18 24.13
C GLN A 241 -14.17 -4.17 25.28
N PRO A 242 -15.12 -3.92 26.20
CA PRO A 242 -15.51 -4.91 27.20
C PRO A 242 -15.96 -6.19 26.49
N ARG A 243 -15.60 -7.34 27.06
CA ARG A 243 -16.14 -8.63 26.62
C ARG A 243 -17.62 -8.77 26.93
#